data_AF-A0A7C6WZW6-F1
#
_entry.id   AF-A0A7C6WZW6-F1
#
_cell.length_a   1.000
_cell.length_b   1.000
_cell.length_c   1.000
_cell.angle_alpha   90.00
_cell.angle_beta   90.00
_cell.angle_gamma   90.00
#
_symmetry.space_group_name_H-M   'P 1'
#
loop_
_entity.id
_entity.type
_entity.pdbx_description
1 polymer ?
#
loop_
_entity_poly.entity_id
_entity_poly.type
_entity_poly.pdbx_seq_one_letter_code
_entity_poly.pdbx_strand_id
1 'polypeptide(L)' 'IMVTHNLEHAIKMGNRLIMMHKGKIVMDLKGEEKSTMTIPRLLNKFEQLQGERFVDDRVMLA' A
#
# COMPACT_ATOMS: atom_id res chain seq x y z
N ILE A 1 -9.68 -7.89 11.42
CA ILE A 1 -8.67 -7.11 10.65
C ILE A 1 -8.06 -8.06 9.64
N MET A 2 -7.99 -7.66 8.36
CA MET A 2 -7.32 -8.43 7.32
C MET A 2 -5.93 -7.83 7.10
N VAL A 3 -4.92 -8.68 6.98
CA VAL A 3 -3.55 -8.28 6.61
C VAL A 3 -3.21 -9.02 5.32
N THR A 4 -2.82 -8.29 4.28
CA THR A 4 -2.47 -8.85 2.98
C THR A 4 -1.37 -8.02 2.36
N HIS A 5 -0.49 -8.68 1.59
CA HIS A 5 0.46 -8.00 0.71
C HIS A 5 -0.18 -7.64 -0.66
N ASN A 6 -1.37 -8.17 -0.96
CA ASN A 6 -2.05 -7.90 -2.22
C ASN A 6 -2.73 -6.51 -2.17
N LEU A 7 -2.18 -5.56 -2.91
CA LEU A 7 -2.67 -4.18 -2.97
C LEU A 7 -4.07 -4.07 -3.58
N GLU A 8 -4.43 -4.93 -4.54
CA GLU A 8 -5.79 -4.93 -5.12
C GLU A 8 -6.83 -5.24 -4.06
N HIS A 9 -6.56 -6.28 -3.25
CA HIS A 9 -7.45 -6.67 -2.16
C HIS A 9 -7.48 -5.60 -1.08
N ALA A 10 -6.34 -5.00 -0.74
CA ALA A 10 -6.25 -3.92 0.25
C ALA A 10 -7.09 -2.69 -0.15
N ILE A 11 -7.11 -2.32 -1.43
CA ILE A 11 -7.90 -1.20 -1.94
C ILE A 11 -9.39 -1.56 -2.07
N LYS A 12 -9.72 -2.76 -2.56
CA LYS A 12 -11.12 -3.18 -2.77
C LYS A 12 -11.85 -3.49 -1.46
N MET A 13 -11.17 -3.99 -0.44
CA MET A 13 -11.82 -4.51 0.77
C MET A 13 -11.66 -3.57 1.96
N GLY A 14 -12.75 -3.33 2.69
CA GLY A 14 -12.74 -2.54 3.93
C GLY A 14 -12.84 -1.02 3.73
N ASN A 15 -12.96 -0.31 4.84
CA ASN A 15 -13.16 1.14 4.95
C ASN A 15 -11.89 1.91 5.34
N ARG A 16 -10.81 1.21 5.67
CA ARG A 16 -9.52 1.79 6.08
C ARG A 16 -8.37 0.94 5.54
N LEU A 17 -7.34 1.58 5.01
CA LEU A 17 -6.11 0.96 4.57
C LEU A 17 -4.97 1.49 5.43
N ILE A 18 -4.28 0.59 6.11
CA ILE A 18 -3.11 0.93 6.93
C ILE A 18 -1.92 0.20 6.32
N MET A 19 -0.89 0.94 5.97
CA MET A 19 0.36 0.40 5.47
C MET A 19 1.44 0.56 6.54
N MET A 20 2.15 -0.52 6.82
CA MET A 20 3.19 -0.57 7.83
C MET A 20 4.52 -0.95 7.19
N HIS A 21 5.59 -0.31 7.61
CA HIS A 21 6.94 -0.63 7.20
C HIS A 21 7.91 -0.47 8.39
N LYS A 22 8.81 -1.44 8.60
CA LYS A 22 9.78 -1.46 9.73
C LYS A 22 9.13 -1.17 11.10
N GLY A 23 7.94 -1.72 11.34
CA GLY A 23 7.20 -1.55 12.61
C GLY A 23 6.53 -0.17 12.79
N LYS A 24 6.56 0.71 11.79
CA LYS A 24 5.90 2.02 11.81
C LYS A 24 4.75 2.06 10.82
N ILE A 25 3.68 2.77 11.17
CA ILE A 25 2.60 3.08 10.25
C ILE A 25 3.09 4.18 9.32
N VAL A 26 3.21 3.87 8.03
CA VAL A 26 3.66 4.82 7.02
C VAL A 26 2.50 5.42 6.23
N MET A 27 1.35 4.75 6.22
CA MET A 27 0.16 5.25 5.55
C MET A 27 -1.10 4.81 6.30
N ASP A 28 -2.05 5.73 6.44
CA ASP A 28 -3.37 5.49 7.02
C ASP A 28 -4.41 6.23 6.18
N LEU A 29 -5.18 5.50 5.38
CA LEU A 29 -6.22 6.04 4.51
C LEU A 29 -7.59 5.57 5.00
N LYS A 30 -8.57 6.48 5.06
CA LYS A 30 -9.92 6.22 5.55
C LYS A 30 -10.96 6.64 4.53
N GLY A 31 -12.05 5.86 4.42
CA GLY A 31 -13.26 6.25 3.69
C GLY A 31 -12.99 6.71 2.25
N GLU A 32 -13.33 7.97 1.96
CA GLU A 32 -13.23 8.58 0.62
C GLU A 32 -11.79 8.70 0.10
N GLU A 33 -10.81 8.94 0.97
CA GLU A 33 -9.40 8.97 0.55
C GLU A 33 -8.93 7.61 0.04
N LYS A 34 -9.46 6.52 0.60
CA LYS A 34 -9.22 5.17 0.11
C LYS A 34 -10.03 4.89 -1.16
N SER A 35 -11.27 5.37 -1.23
CA SER A 35 -12.13 5.14 -2.40
C SER A 35 -11.62 5.83 -3.67
N THR A 36 -10.89 6.93 -3.51
CA THR A 36 -10.20 7.64 -4.62
C THR A 36 -8.76 7.18 -4.83
N MET A 37 -8.29 6.21 -4.04
CA MET A 37 -6.98 5.59 -4.24
C MET A 37 -7.01 4.51 -5.30
N THR A 38 -5.94 4.50 -6.09
CA THR A 38 -5.66 3.47 -7.08
C THR A 38 -4.32 2.84 -6.76
N ILE A 39 -4.11 1.59 -7.20
CA ILE A 39 -2.87 0.83 -7.00
C ILE A 39 -1.63 1.65 -7.42
N PRO A 40 -1.55 2.25 -8.63
CA PRO A 40 -0.38 3.03 -9.01
C PRO A 40 -0.16 4.27 -8.14
N ARG A 41 -1.23 4.88 -7.63
CA ARG A 41 -1.14 6.07 -6.77
C ARG A 41 -0.69 5.71 -5.34
N LEU A 42 -1.12 4.54 -4.86
CA LEU A 42 -0.66 3.95 -3.60
C LEU A 42 0.83 3.61 -3.66
N LEU A 43 1.28 2.95 -4.73
CA LEU A 43 2.69 2.66 -4.98
C LEU A 43 3.53 3.94 -5.04
N ASN A 44 3.08 4.95 -5.78
CA ASN A 44 3.79 6.23 -5.88
C ASN A 44 3.92 6.91 -4.50
N LYS A 45 2.84 6.95 -3.72
CA LYS A 45 2.87 7.47 -2.35
C LYS A 45 3.83 6.65 -1.47
N PHE A 46 3.84 5.33 -1.62
CA PHE A 46 4.75 4.48 -0.85
C PHE A 46 6.22 4.77 -1.18
N GLU A 47 6.58 4.85 -2.46
CA GLU A 47 7.94 5.19 -2.89
C GLU A 47 8.36 6.59 -2.41
N GLN A 48 7.46 7.58 -2.49
CA GLN A 48 7.72 8.93 -1.98
C GLN A 48 7.97 8.94 -0.46
N LEU A 49 7.21 8.14 0.31
CA LEU A 49 7.35 8.07 1.76
C LEU A 49 8.59 7.29 2.21
N GLN A 50 9.04 6.31 1.41
CA GLN A 50 10.23 5.53 1.73
C GLN A 50 11.51 6.17 1.22
N GLY A 51 11.48 6.97 0.16
CA GLY A 51 12.70 7.48 -0.49
C GLY A 51 13.55 6.39 -1.16
N GLU A 52 13.15 5.14 -1.04
CA GLU A 52 13.70 3.97 -1.71
C GLU A 52 12.66 3.47 -2.73
N ARG A 53 13.11 3.16 -3.96
CA ARG A 53 12.25 2.50 -4.96
C ARG A 53 11.72 1.21 -4.34
N PHE A 54 10.41 0.98 -4.44
CA PHE A 54 9.82 -0.27 -3.99
C PHE A 54 10.17 -1.35 -5.02
N VAL A 55 11.34 -1.95 -4.86
CA VAL A 55 11.81 -3.06 -5.69
C VAL A 55 11.50 -4.37 -4.98
N ASP A 56 10.22 -4.65 -4.76
CA ASP A 56 9.74 -5.93 -4.23
C ASP A 56 8.36 -6.13 -4.86
N ASP A 57 8.28 -6.49 -6.15
CA ASP A 57 7.72 -7.79 -6.55
C ASP A 57 7.95 -8.07 -8.07
N ARG A 58 9.14 -7.76 -8.59
CA ARG A 58 9.57 -8.23 -9.93
C ARG A 58 10.95 -8.88 -9.98
N VAL A 59 11.53 -9.20 -8.83
CA VAL A 59 12.81 -9.92 -8.75
C VAL A 59 12.62 -11.27 -8.06
N MET A 60 11.76 -12.12 -8.63
CA MET A 60 11.89 -13.58 -8.53
C MET A 60 11.25 -14.22 -9.77
N LEU A 61 11.91 -14.04 -10.92
CA LEU A 61 11.98 -15.09 -11.94
C LEU A 61 13.42 -15.62 -11.84
N ALA A 62 13.60 -16.70 -11.09
CA ALA A 62 14.78 -17.56 -11.13
C ALA A 62 14.30 -19.00 -11.09
#